data_AF-A0A954Q6J1-F1
#
_entry.id   AF-A0A954Q6J1-F1
#
_cell.length_a   1.000
_cell.length_b   1.000
_cell.length_c   1.000
_cell.angle_alpha   90.00
_cell.angle_beta   90.00
_cell.angle_gamma   90.00
#
_symmetry.space_group_name_H-M   'P 1'
#
loop_
_entity.id
_entity.type
_entity.pdbx_description
1 polymer ?
#
loop_
_entity_poly.entity_id
_entity_poly.type
_entity_poly.pdbx_seq_one_letter_code
_entity_poly.pdbx_strand_id
1 'polypeptide(L)'
;MSTRDSRGRDLTPQPPRAVGGPPESPLPPNTDQLPPQTPILPQSSQTVVPVPQTSPPSVLPPHLAAAASAPAPIAPASVPPTAPIVPQVPTAPVVPTAPTVLHQATPTVPQATTPVQPTPSPAATGRVVTETQNVKSESETDSDENDSELRQTLEEWKEKILEFVTRFAVPNAPPWMVSMLIHLAILIVLALIALPQIVESTFVVEVSYAEELGEQLIDDSVSIDSMEPVETDPALAFDAREVDNPLASSAMPQFKLELFDAASEMATPAIGMALSGREPGAKKAMLAAYGGTSETENSVESALEWLKRNQKSDGTWSLAGPYADGVAGTENALAATAMALLAFQGAGNTHQSGDYKVVVKKGMDALLKMQDRDGSFFATQRIQGSHQLYSQAQATIAVCELYGMTEDSGLREHAQRALDYAGSIQADDGLGGGGWRYQPGKDVDTSVTGWFVIAVKSGEMGQLSVPSPVKDRISRYLDNVAAVPGEGDQFVQGSRYLYRVGEREQRVSMTAEALLCRQYLGWEHDDPRLMAGVQYVGQHKISWDEPHVYYWYYATQLMHHMGGDAWEDWNDVMRKALPAAQLKTGREKGSWSPAGDQFGYTGGRLFMTCLCTYMLEVYYRHMPIYQH
;
A
#
# COMPACT_ATOMS: atom_id res chain seq x y z
N MET A 1 30.19 19.23 71.04
CA MET A 1 30.82 17.87 71.02
C MET A 1 31.14 17.55 69.55
N SER A 2 32.33 17.13 69.14
CA SER A 2 33.63 17.15 69.83
C SER A 2 34.78 17.11 68.79
N THR A 3 35.78 17.98 68.95
CA THR A 3 37.23 17.77 68.67
C THR A 3 37.70 17.26 67.28
N ARG A 4 38.41 18.06 66.45
CA ARG A 4 39.89 18.37 66.44
C ARG A 4 40.65 17.47 65.43
N ASP A 5 41.90 17.68 64.96
CA ASP A 5 42.90 18.78 64.79
C ASP A 5 43.98 18.18 63.83
N SER A 6 44.87 18.88 63.09
CA SER A 6 45.09 20.30 62.76
C SER A 6 46.12 20.42 61.59
N ARG A 7 46.19 21.61 60.94
CA ARG A 7 47.39 22.35 60.42
C ARG A 7 48.72 21.57 60.20
N GLY A 8 49.48 21.69 59.10
CA GLY A 8 49.46 22.63 57.97
C GLY A 8 50.85 23.28 57.73
N ARG A 9 51.16 23.71 56.49
CA ARG A 9 52.05 24.86 56.17
C ARG A 9 52.21 25.12 54.67
N ASP A 10 52.03 26.37 54.26
CA ASP A 10 52.45 26.93 52.97
C ASP A 10 53.96 27.10 52.86
N LEU A 11 54.50 27.00 51.64
CA LEU A 11 55.52 27.91 51.10
C LEU A 11 55.41 27.98 49.56
N THR A 12 55.41 29.20 49.02
CA THR A 12 55.51 29.56 47.58
C THR A 12 56.55 30.71 47.46
N PRO A 13 56.91 31.31 46.29
CA PRO A 13 56.57 31.02 44.88
C PRO A 13 57.75 31.14 43.82
N GLN A 14 57.44 30.76 42.56
CA GLN A 14 57.81 31.47 41.28
C GLN A 14 59.14 31.15 40.47
N PRO A 15 59.30 31.58 39.17
CA PRO A 15 59.60 30.69 38.00
C PRO A 15 60.85 31.20 37.19
N PRO A 16 60.97 31.26 35.82
CA PRO A 16 60.37 30.55 34.64
C PRO A 16 61.38 30.05 33.56
N ARG A 17 60.91 29.35 32.49
CA ARG A 17 61.28 29.56 31.05
C ARG A 17 60.56 28.58 30.08
N ALA A 18 60.69 28.80 28.76
CA ALA A 18 59.78 28.27 27.72
C ALA A 18 60.48 27.79 26.42
N VAL A 19 59.66 27.32 25.45
CA VAL A 19 59.89 27.11 23.99
C VAL A 19 60.35 25.70 23.53
N GLY A 20 59.62 25.11 22.56
CA GLY A 20 60.07 24.03 21.66
C GLY A 20 59.02 22.98 21.25
N GLY A 21 58.79 22.79 19.93
CA GLY A 21 58.20 21.59 19.30
C GLY A 21 59.13 21.14 18.15
N PRO A 22 58.67 20.53 17.01
CA PRO A 22 57.74 19.42 16.75
C PRO A 22 58.52 18.08 16.57
N PRO A 23 58.08 17.01 15.84
CA PRO A 23 58.05 16.97 14.35
C PRO A 23 56.97 16.06 13.68
N GLU A 24 57.00 15.98 12.34
CA GLU A 24 56.13 15.17 11.45
C GLU A 24 56.69 13.76 11.11
N SER A 25 55.92 13.00 10.30
CA SER A 25 56.32 11.85 9.44
C SER A 25 56.42 10.45 10.11
N PRO A 26 56.38 9.30 9.36
CA PRO A 26 56.45 9.14 7.88
C PRO A 26 55.46 8.16 7.18
N LEU A 27 55.39 8.22 5.84
CA LEU A 27 55.01 7.11 4.93
C LEU A 27 56.18 6.09 4.81
N PRO A 28 55.92 4.78 4.56
CA PRO A 28 56.35 4.16 3.28
C PRO A 28 55.55 2.85 2.91
N PRO A 29 55.95 2.05 1.89
CA PRO A 29 56.69 2.35 0.64
C PRO A 29 55.93 1.95 -0.64
N ASN A 30 56.48 2.34 -1.80
CA ASN A 30 56.17 1.80 -3.12
C ASN A 30 57.48 1.30 -3.76
N THR A 31 57.50 0.13 -4.41
CA THR A 31 58.66 -0.38 -5.19
C THR A 31 58.24 -1.39 -6.26
N ASP A 32 58.73 -1.19 -7.48
CA ASP A 32 58.52 -2.03 -8.66
C ASP A 32 59.20 -3.42 -8.59
N GLN A 33 58.57 -4.43 -9.22
CA GLN A 33 59.24 -5.43 -10.07
C GLN A 33 58.26 -6.26 -10.93
N LEU A 34 58.40 -6.17 -12.26
CA LEU A 34 57.96 -7.16 -13.29
C LEU A 34 58.96 -8.36 -13.31
N PRO A 35 58.83 -9.48 -14.09
CA PRO A 35 57.94 -9.83 -15.25
C PRO A 35 57.26 -11.23 -15.04
N PRO A 36 56.71 -12.02 -16.05
CA PRO A 36 56.80 -11.94 -17.51
C PRO A 36 55.49 -12.06 -18.33
N GLN A 37 55.68 -12.05 -19.65
CA GLN A 37 54.70 -11.69 -20.70
C GLN A 37 54.12 -12.88 -21.49
N THR A 38 53.02 -12.60 -22.20
CA THR A 38 52.63 -13.15 -23.54
C THR A 38 52.09 -14.60 -23.61
N PRO A 39 51.24 -14.96 -24.62
CA PRO A 39 51.12 -14.34 -25.95
C PRO A 39 49.77 -13.76 -26.39
N ILE A 40 49.89 -12.99 -27.48
CA ILE A 40 48.89 -12.21 -28.21
C ILE A 40 48.23 -13.04 -29.32
N LEU A 41 46.93 -12.83 -29.58
CA LEU A 41 46.31 -13.02 -30.91
C LEU A 41 45.31 -11.86 -31.18
N PRO A 42 44.99 -11.55 -32.45
CA PRO A 42 45.04 -10.15 -32.90
C PRO A 42 43.69 -9.45 -33.07
N GLN A 43 43.74 -8.10 -33.01
CA GLN A 43 42.67 -7.23 -33.46
C GLN A 43 42.54 -7.28 -35.00
N SER A 44 41.31 -7.38 -35.49
CA SER A 44 41.00 -7.17 -36.91
C SER A 44 40.70 -5.69 -37.16
N SER A 45 41.44 -5.09 -38.07
CA SER A 45 41.23 -3.70 -38.50
C SER A 45 39.91 -3.58 -39.27
N GLN A 46 38.99 -2.73 -38.82
CA GLN A 46 37.89 -2.26 -39.67
C GLN A 46 38.20 -0.87 -40.21
N THR A 47 38.30 -0.81 -41.54
CA THR A 47 38.59 0.38 -42.32
C THR A 47 37.43 1.38 -42.23
N VAL A 48 37.73 2.64 -41.93
CA VAL A 48 36.77 3.75 -42.03
C VAL A 48 36.34 3.92 -43.49
N VAL A 49 35.04 3.76 -43.76
CA VAL A 49 34.41 4.06 -45.06
C VAL A 49 33.58 5.34 -44.89
N PRO A 50 33.78 6.38 -45.73
CA PRO A 50 33.08 7.65 -45.58
C PRO A 50 31.64 7.58 -46.10
N VAL A 51 30.71 8.21 -45.38
CA VAL A 51 29.31 8.40 -45.78
C VAL A 51 29.21 9.49 -46.87
N PRO A 52 28.61 9.24 -48.04
CA PRO A 52 28.36 10.29 -49.02
C PRO A 52 27.10 11.09 -48.66
N GLN A 53 27.23 12.41 -48.56
CA GLN A 53 26.08 13.32 -48.53
C GLN A 53 25.41 13.37 -49.91
N THR A 54 24.08 13.22 -49.98
CA THR A 54 23.28 13.67 -51.14
C THR A 54 21.92 14.22 -50.71
N SER A 55 21.47 15.26 -51.41
CA SER A 55 20.16 15.94 -51.38
C SER A 55 20.01 16.70 -52.72
N PRO A 56 18.86 17.31 -53.08
CA PRO A 56 17.50 17.20 -52.54
C PRO A 56 16.64 16.33 -53.50
N PRO A 57 15.60 16.74 -54.30
CA PRO A 57 14.87 18.01 -54.46
C PRO A 57 13.44 18.02 -53.86
N SER A 58 12.84 19.21 -53.75
CA SER A 58 11.42 19.44 -53.46
C SER A 58 10.55 19.39 -54.73
N VAL A 59 9.29 18.94 -54.64
CA VAL A 59 8.24 19.18 -55.66
C VAL A 59 6.86 19.38 -55.01
N LEU A 60 6.16 20.45 -55.40
CA LEU A 60 4.74 20.78 -55.20
C LEU A 60 4.34 21.76 -56.32
N PRO A 61 3.05 21.92 -56.69
CA PRO A 61 2.02 20.94 -57.06
C PRO A 61 1.56 21.18 -58.53
N PRO A 62 0.36 20.72 -58.96
CA PRO A 62 -0.69 21.73 -59.21
C PRO A 62 -2.14 21.33 -58.87
N HIS A 63 -3.00 22.36 -58.90
CA HIS A 63 -4.39 22.50 -58.42
C HIS A 63 -5.52 21.64 -59.04
N LEU A 64 -6.59 21.43 -58.25
CA LEU A 64 -8.05 21.61 -58.55
C LEU A 64 -8.82 21.26 -57.24
N ALA A 65 -9.46 22.12 -56.44
CA ALA A 65 -10.34 23.29 -56.61
C ALA A 65 -11.86 22.97 -56.71
N ALA A 66 -12.53 22.79 -55.56
CA ALA A 66 -13.95 23.09 -55.26
C ALA A 66 -14.16 22.95 -53.72
N ALA A 67 -14.33 23.98 -52.89
CA ALA A 67 -15.39 25.01 -52.82
C ALA A 67 -16.63 24.60 -51.99
N ALA A 68 -16.58 24.83 -50.67
CA ALA A 68 -17.74 25.04 -49.79
C ALA A 68 -17.33 25.95 -48.61
N SER A 69 -18.19 26.92 -48.25
CA SER A 69 -17.82 28.10 -47.45
C SER A 69 -17.87 27.89 -45.93
N ALA A 70 -16.92 28.49 -45.21
CA ALA A 70 -17.00 28.75 -43.77
C ALA A 70 -17.53 30.18 -43.49
N PRO A 71 -18.31 30.42 -42.42
CA PRO A 71 -18.80 31.75 -42.05
C PRO A 71 -17.73 32.58 -41.31
N ALA A 72 -17.83 33.91 -41.47
CA ALA A 72 -16.93 34.91 -40.88
C ALA A 72 -17.24 35.20 -39.39
N PRO A 73 -16.30 35.77 -38.61
CA PRO A 73 -16.46 35.92 -37.16
C PRO A 73 -17.41 37.06 -36.76
N ILE A 74 -18.12 36.86 -35.65
CA ILE A 74 -19.04 37.84 -35.06
C ILE A 74 -18.24 38.80 -34.16
N ALA A 75 -18.45 40.10 -34.34
CA ALA A 75 -17.84 41.15 -33.50
C ALA A 75 -18.51 41.24 -32.12
N PRO A 76 -17.80 41.65 -31.05
CA PRO A 76 -18.35 41.72 -29.70
C PRO A 76 -19.43 42.80 -29.57
N ALA A 77 -20.54 42.45 -28.90
CA ALA A 77 -21.62 43.38 -28.61
C ALA A 77 -21.28 44.31 -27.42
N SER A 78 -21.64 45.57 -27.54
CA SER A 78 -21.40 46.62 -26.55
C SER A 78 -22.34 46.57 -25.34
N VAL A 79 -21.81 46.82 -24.15
CA VAL A 79 -22.55 46.90 -22.88
C VAL A 79 -23.33 48.23 -22.75
N PRO A 80 -24.64 48.21 -22.42
CA PRO A 80 -25.38 49.39 -21.95
C PRO A 80 -25.26 49.57 -20.41
N PRO A 81 -25.36 50.82 -19.89
CA PRO A 81 -24.89 51.15 -18.53
C PRO A 81 -25.86 50.82 -17.39
N THR A 82 -25.28 50.57 -16.22
CA THR A 82 -25.93 50.30 -14.93
C THR A 82 -26.73 51.51 -14.39
N ALA A 83 -27.93 51.27 -13.87
CA ALA A 83 -28.70 52.26 -13.11
C ALA A 83 -28.33 52.22 -11.60
N PRO A 84 -28.35 53.36 -10.88
CA PRO A 84 -27.83 53.43 -9.51
C PRO A 84 -28.81 52.87 -8.47
N ILE A 85 -28.31 52.01 -7.57
CA ILE A 85 -29.05 51.52 -6.40
C ILE A 85 -28.75 52.42 -5.18
N VAL A 86 -29.81 52.82 -4.49
CA VAL A 86 -29.77 53.69 -3.30
C VAL A 86 -29.37 52.89 -2.05
N PRO A 87 -28.48 53.39 -1.17
CA PRO A 87 -28.06 52.66 0.02
C PRO A 87 -29.18 52.55 1.06
N GLN A 88 -29.41 51.34 1.60
CA GLN A 88 -30.26 51.14 2.77
C GLN A 88 -29.43 51.08 4.07
N VAL A 89 -30.01 51.62 5.13
CA VAL A 89 -29.39 51.82 6.45
C VAL A 89 -29.53 50.54 7.30
N PRO A 90 -28.50 50.12 8.07
CA PRO A 90 -28.57 48.90 8.88
C PRO A 90 -29.44 49.08 10.13
N THR A 91 -30.33 48.10 10.40
CA THR A 91 -31.08 47.98 11.67
C THR A 91 -30.45 46.94 12.60
N ALA A 92 -30.37 47.28 13.89
CA ALA A 92 -29.72 46.51 14.94
C ALA A 92 -30.49 45.23 15.38
N PRO A 93 -29.84 44.26 16.08
CA PRO A 93 -30.39 42.91 16.25
C PRO A 93 -31.42 42.78 17.38
N VAL A 94 -32.33 41.82 17.23
CA VAL A 94 -33.33 41.43 18.24
C VAL A 94 -32.86 40.20 19.02
N VAL A 95 -32.93 40.28 20.35
CA VAL A 95 -32.55 39.21 21.29
C VAL A 95 -33.76 38.32 21.61
N PRO A 96 -33.68 36.98 21.47
CA PRO A 96 -34.67 36.06 22.02
C PRO A 96 -34.47 35.82 23.52
N THR A 97 -35.54 35.99 24.31
CA THR A 97 -35.59 35.75 25.76
C THR A 97 -35.76 34.27 26.12
N ALA A 98 -35.17 33.84 27.24
CA ALA A 98 -35.34 32.51 27.81
C ALA A 98 -36.72 32.32 28.50
N PRO A 99 -37.25 31.08 28.58
CA PRO A 99 -38.33 30.71 29.48
C PRO A 99 -37.83 30.08 30.81
N THR A 100 -38.65 30.21 31.85
CA THR A 100 -38.31 29.97 33.27
C THR A 100 -38.58 28.54 33.76
N VAL A 101 -37.85 28.14 34.82
CA VAL A 101 -37.95 26.89 35.59
C VAL A 101 -39.31 26.69 36.28
N LEU A 102 -39.77 25.44 36.38
CA LEU A 102 -40.71 24.98 37.42
C LEU A 102 -40.31 23.59 37.94
N HIS A 103 -40.58 23.32 39.22
CA HIS A 103 -39.97 22.22 40.01
C HIS A 103 -40.84 20.95 40.11
N GLN A 104 -40.13 19.81 40.19
CA GLN A 104 -40.42 18.57 40.96
C GLN A 104 -41.75 17.80 40.78
N ALA A 105 -41.61 16.52 40.37
CA ALA A 105 -42.12 15.37 41.14
C ALA A 105 -41.42 14.05 40.71
N THR A 106 -40.85 13.30 41.67
CA THR A 106 -40.56 11.85 41.58
C THR A 106 -41.85 11.06 41.90
N PRO A 107 -42.06 9.79 41.45
CA PRO A 107 -41.15 8.63 41.60
C PRO A 107 -40.97 7.87 40.24
N THR A 108 -40.47 6.62 40.10
CA THR A 108 -40.13 5.51 41.02
C THR A 108 -38.96 4.67 40.44
N VAL A 109 -38.41 3.74 41.23
CA VAL A 109 -37.44 2.71 40.81
C VAL A 109 -38.13 1.34 40.64
N PRO A 110 -37.82 0.56 39.60
CA PRO A 110 -37.88 -0.90 39.64
C PRO A 110 -36.48 -1.49 39.91
N GLN A 111 -36.41 -2.49 40.80
CA GLN A 111 -35.15 -3.13 41.21
C GLN A 111 -34.63 -4.15 40.20
N ALA A 112 -33.34 -4.47 40.34
CA ALA A 112 -32.68 -5.54 39.60
C ALA A 112 -33.23 -6.94 39.92
N THR A 113 -33.22 -7.82 38.92
CA THR A 113 -33.33 -9.27 39.09
C THR A 113 -32.10 -9.96 38.49
N THR A 114 -31.35 -10.66 39.33
CA THR A 114 -30.16 -11.46 38.99
C THR A 114 -30.54 -12.82 38.35
N PRO A 115 -29.57 -13.60 37.81
CA PRO A 115 -29.82 -14.42 36.62
C PRO A 115 -30.41 -15.81 36.89
N VAL A 116 -31.07 -16.35 35.85
CA VAL A 116 -31.56 -17.74 35.81
C VAL A 116 -30.54 -18.64 35.11
N GLN A 117 -30.15 -19.73 35.77
CA GLN A 117 -29.34 -20.80 35.20
C GLN A 117 -30.17 -21.72 34.28
N PRO A 118 -29.57 -22.32 33.23
CA PRO A 118 -30.26 -23.28 32.37
C PRO A 118 -30.30 -24.69 32.99
N THR A 119 -31.42 -25.40 32.78
CA THR A 119 -31.56 -26.85 33.04
C THR A 119 -32.36 -27.54 31.92
N PRO A 120 -32.18 -28.86 31.68
CA PRO A 120 -32.32 -29.44 30.34
C PRO A 120 -33.49 -30.43 30.15
N SER A 121 -33.91 -30.64 28.89
CA SER A 121 -34.64 -31.84 28.39
C SER A 121 -34.92 -31.73 26.88
N PRO A 122 -35.18 -32.84 26.16
CA PRO A 122 -34.49 -34.13 26.23
C PRO A 122 -34.04 -34.62 24.83
N ALA A 123 -33.22 -35.67 24.76
CA ALA A 123 -32.78 -36.25 23.49
C ALA A 123 -33.91 -37.05 22.79
N ALA A 124 -33.97 -36.96 21.46
CA ALA A 124 -34.80 -37.81 20.61
C ALA A 124 -33.95 -38.41 19.47
N THR A 125 -33.82 -39.74 19.47
CA THR A 125 -33.07 -40.52 18.48
C THR A 125 -33.92 -40.81 17.24
N GLY A 126 -33.51 -40.29 16.08
CA GLY A 126 -34.12 -40.58 14.77
C GLY A 126 -33.16 -41.35 13.86
N ARG A 127 -33.25 -42.69 13.85
CA ARG A 127 -32.43 -43.57 13.00
C ARG A 127 -33.13 -43.80 11.66
N VAL A 128 -32.61 -43.23 10.58
CA VAL A 128 -33.03 -43.61 9.22
C VAL A 128 -32.36 -44.93 8.85
N VAL A 129 -33.15 -45.88 8.39
CA VAL A 129 -32.70 -47.17 7.86
C VAL A 129 -32.81 -47.09 6.34
N THR A 130 -31.71 -47.36 5.64
CA THR A 130 -31.73 -47.70 4.21
C THR A 130 -31.43 -49.19 4.06
N GLU A 131 -32.32 -49.84 3.33
CA GLU A 131 -32.40 -51.29 3.14
C GLU A 131 -31.68 -51.66 1.84
N THR A 132 -30.62 -52.46 1.92
CA THR A 132 -29.93 -52.98 0.72
C THR A 132 -30.32 -54.43 0.50
N GLN A 133 -30.94 -54.73 -0.64
CA GLN A 133 -31.34 -56.10 -0.99
C GLN A 133 -30.13 -56.99 -1.25
N ASN A 134 -30.32 -58.26 -0.90
CA ASN A 134 -29.31 -59.31 -0.92
C ASN A 134 -29.28 -60.03 -2.28
N VAL A 135 -28.12 -60.11 -2.93
CA VAL A 135 -27.87 -61.06 -4.03
C VAL A 135 -26.70 -61.95 -3.62
N LYS A 136 -26.98 -63.26 -3.59
CA LYS A 136 -26.08 -64.30 -3.11
C LYS A 136 -25.28 -64.89 -4.28
N SER A 137 -23.95 -64.98 -4.15
CA SER A 137 -23.09 -65.76 -5.04
C SER A 137 -22.22 -66.73 -4.24
N GLU A 138 -22.05 -67.93 -4.75
CA GLU A 138 -21.39 -69.06 -4.07
C GLU A 138 -19.90 -69.14 -4.45
N SER A 139 -18.96 -69.06 -3.48
CA SER A 139 -17.56 -69.49 -3.65
C SER A 139 -16.74 -69.53 -2.34
N GLU A 140 -17.22 -70.21 -1.29
CA GLU A 140 -16.45 -70.45 -0.05
C GLU A 140 -15.77 -71.84 -0.07
N THR A 141 -14.68 -71.98 -0.83
CA THR A 141 -13.70 -73.10 -0.66
C THR A 141 -12.28 -72.78 -1.16
N ASP A 142 -12.07 -71.80 -2.04
CA ASP A 142 -10.77 -71.52 -2.69
C ASP A 142 -9.94 -70.38 -2.03
N SER A 143 -10.46 -69.73 -0.98
CA SER A 143 -9.78 -68.58 -0.34
C SER A 143 -8.64 -68.98 0.59
N ASP A 144 -8.73 -70.14 1.24
CA ASP A 144 -7.94 -70.43 2.44
C ASP A 144 -6.56 -71.01 2.12
N GLU A 145 -6.39 -71.68 0.97
CA GLU A 145 -5.06 -72.13 0.50
C GLU A 145 -4.19 -70.94 0.08
N ASN A 146 -4.74 -70.00 -0.72
CA ASN A 146 -4.01 -68.85 -1.24
C ASN A 146 -3.53 -67.89 -0.13
N ASP A 147 -4.34 -67.70 0.92
CA ASP A 147 -3.97 -66.88 2.08
C ASP A 147 -2.89 -67.56 2.96
N SER A 148 -2.72 -68.88 2.85
CA SER A 148 -1.66 -69.62 3.55
C SER A 148 -0.29 -69.48 2.84
N GLU A 149 -0.23 -69.55 1.50
CA GLU A 149 0.99 -69.34 0.72
C GLU A 149 1.51 -67.89 0.84
N LEU A 150 0.61 -66.91 0.85
CA LEU A 150 0.93 -65.50 1.09
C LEU A 150 1.57 -65.26 2.46
N ARG A 151 1.09 -65.94 3.51
CA ARG A 151 1.68 -65.84 4.86
C ARG A 151 3.03 -66.53 4.93
N GLN A 152 3.18 -67.71 4.31
CA GLN A 152 4.43 -68.46 4.32
C GLN A 152 5.55 -67.72 3.55
N THR A 153 5.22 -67.12 2.40
CA THR A 153 6.15 -66.27 1.65
C THR A 153 6.50 -64.98 2.41
N LEU A 154 5.55 -64.35 3.11
CA LEU A 154 5.83 -63.18 3.96
C LEU A 154 6.80 -63.49 5.11
N GLU A 155 6.68 -64.65 5.77
CA GLU A 155 7.63 -65.04 6.83
C GLU A 155 9.03 -65.37 6.28
N GLU A 156 9.14 -66.05 5.13
CA GLU A 156 10.44 -66.24 4.48
C GLU A 156 11.13 -64.90 4.13
N TRP A 157 10.36 -63.92 3.64
CA TRP A 157 10.90 -62.59 3.34
C TRP A 157 11.31 -61.84 4.60
N LYS A 158 10.56 -61.96 5.71
CA LYS A 158 10.94 -61.38 7.01
C LYS A 158 12.25 -61.98 7.52
N GLU A 159 12.43 -63.30 7.48
CA GLU A 159 13.69 -63.93 7.90
C GLU A 159 14.87 -63.48 7.02
N LYS A 160 14.71 -63.46 5.69
CA LYS A 160 15.75 -63.00 4.74
C LYS A 160 16.12 -61.53 4.98
N ILE A 161 15.15 -60.65 5.25
CA ILE A 161 15.40 -59.24 5.58
C ILE A 161 16.09 -59.12 6.95
N LEU A 162 15.66 -59.89 7.95
CA LEU A 162 16.25 -59.86 9.29
C LEU A 162 17.70 -60.37 9.30
N GLU A 163 18.02 -61.42 8.54
CA GLU A 163 19.40 -61.89 8.34
C GLU A 163 20.24 -60.83 7.61
N PHE A 164 19.71 -60.21 6.55
CA PHE A 164 20.40 -59.14 5.83
C PHE A 164 20.73 -57.94 6.73
N VAL A 165 19.77 -57.46 7.53
CA VAL A 165 19.96 -56.33 8.44
C VAL A 165 20.95 -56.67 9.55
N THR A 166 20.82 -57.83 10.20
CA THR A 166 21.71 -58.23 11.30
C THR A 166 23.14 -58.55 10.84
N ARG A 167 23.31 -59.10 9.63
CA ARG A 167 24.60 -59.58 9.13
C ARG A 167 25.38 -58.56 8.31
N PHE A 168 24.70 -57.66 7.59
CA PHE A 168 25.35 -56.63 6.75
C PHE A 168 25.19 -55.19 7.27
N ALA A 169 24.03 -54.80 7.80
CA ALA A 169 23.77 -53.39 8.11
C ALA A 169 24.36 -52.92 9.45
N VAL A 170 24.34 -53.74 10.50
CA VAL A 170 24.76 -53.31 11.85
C VAL A 170 26.29 -53.27 12.05
N PRO A 171 27.12 -54.22 11.56
CA PRO A 171 28.56 -54.20 11.86
C PRO A 171 29.38 -53.13 11.13
N ASN A 172 28.91 -52.64 9.98
CA ASN A 172 29.68 -51.78 9.07
C ASN A 172 29.04 -50.40 8.80
N ALA A 173 27.89 -50.08 9.40
CA ALA A 173 27.29 -48.76 9.26
C ALA A 173 28.13 -47.68 9.99
N PRO A 174 28.54 -46.59 9.32
CA PRO A 174 29.14 -45.45 9.99
C PRO A 174 28.18 -44.87 11.04
N PRO A 175 28.65 -44.43 12.23
CA PRO A 175 27.78 -43.92 13.29
C PRO A 175 26.87 -42.76 12.88
N TRP A 176 27.28 -41.96 11.89
CA TRP A 176 26.44 -40.87 11.34
C TRP A 176 25.19 -41.39 10.63
N MET A 177 25.24 -42.56 9.99
CA MET A 177 24.11 -43.14 9.26
C MET A 177 23.07 -43.72 10.24
N VAL A 178 23.52 -44.35 11.32
CA VAL A 178 22.65 -44.78 12.43
C VAL A 178 21.99 -43.57 13.10
N SER A 179 22.77 -42.51 13.36
CA SER A 179 22.23 -41.25 13.89
C SER A 179 21.20 -40.62 12.95
N MET A 180 21.46 -40.58 11.64
CA MET A 180 20.53 -40.04 10.65
C MET A 180 19.20 -40.81 10.63
N LEU A 181 19.23 -42.15 10.69
CA LEU A 181 18.02 -42.98 10.73
C LEU A 181 17.22 -42.76 12.02
N ILE A 182 17.88 -42.60 13.17
CA ILE A 182 17.22 -42.26 14.44
C ILE A 182 16.57 -40.88 14.37
N HIS A 183 17.26 -39.87 13.84
CA HIS A 183 16.70 -38.52 13.69
C HIS A 183 15.55 -38.50 12.68
N LEU A 184 15.63 -39.26 11.58
CA LEU A 184 14.54 -39.40 10.61
C LEU A 184 13.30 -40.05 11.26
N ALA A 185 13.48 -41.10 12.06
CA ALA A 185 12.39 -41.73 12.80
C ALA A 185 11.76 -40.76 13.83
N ILE A 186 12.57 -39.95 14.53
CA ILE A 186 12.09 -38.92 15.45
C ILE A 186 11.30 -37.84 14.69
N LEU A 187 11.77 -37.39 13.52
CA LEU A 187 11.04 -36.42 12.68
C LEU A 187 9.72 -36.98 12.16
N ILE A 188 9.65 -38.26 11.79
CA ILE A 188 8.41 -38.92 11.39
C ILE A 188 7.43 -39.00 12.57
N VAL A 189 7.89 -39.37 13.77
CA VAL A 189 7.05 -39.39 14.98
C VAL A 189 6.57 -37.99 15.36
N LEU A 190 7.43 -36.97 15.27
CA LEU A 190 7.04 -35.56 15.50
C LEU A 190 6.02 -35.08 14.45
N ALA A 191 6.19 -35.45 13.17
CA ALA A 191 5.23 -35.14 12.12
C ALA A 191 3.88 -35.81 12.38
N LEU A 192 3.85 -37.09 12.77
CA LEU A 192 2.62 -37.80 13.12
C LEU A 192 1.91 -37.25 14.36
N ILE A 193 2.64 -36.57 15.27
CA ILE A 193 2.05 -35.86 16.43
C ILE A 193 1.58 -34.45 16.05
N ALA A 194 2.25 -33.77 15.11
CA ALA A 194 1.92 -32.41 14.70
C ALA A 194 0.80 -32.33 13.64
N LEU A 195 0.75 -33.27 12.69
CA LEU A 195 -0.24 -33.31 11.60
C LEU A 195 -1.70 -33.27 12.10
N PRO A 196 -2.11 -34.02 13.15
CA PRO A 196 -3.46 -33.93 13.70
C PRO A 196 -3.87 -32.57 14.27
N GLN A 197 -2.93 -31.65 14.49
CA GLN A 197 -3.21 -30.29 14.97
C GLN A 197 -3.32 -29.25 13.84
N ILE A 198 -3.01 -29.64 12.60
CA ILE A 198 -3.05 -28.77 11.42
C ILE A 198 -4.29 -29.08 10.56
N VAL A 199 -4.80 -30.32 10.61
CA VAL A 199 -5.93 -30.78 9.78
C VAL A 199 -7.25 -30.71 10.55
N GLU A 200 -7.68 -29.49 10.90
CA GLU A 200 -9.10 -29.20 11.21
C GLU A 200 -9.76 -28.33 10.11
N SER A 201 -9.04 -28.06 9.02
CA SER A 201 -9.57 -27.50 7.78
C SER A 201 -9.85 -28.61 6.77
N THR A 202 -11.11 -28.75 6.36
CA THR A 202 -11.56 -29.67 5.32
C THR A 202 -10.94 -29.34 3.96
N PHE A 203 -9.96 -30.13 3.54
CA PHE A 203 -9.46 -30.14 2.17
C PHE A 203 -10.06 -31.32 1.42
N VAL A 204 -10.88 -31.05 0.41
CA VAL A 204 -11.25 -32.07 -0.59
C VAL A 204 -10.11 -32.14 -1.60
N VAL A 205 -9.46 -33.29 -1.68
CA VAL A 205 -8.39 -33.53 -2.66
C VAL A 205 -8.91 -34.53 -3.67
N GLU A 206 -9.31 -34.04 -4.84
CA GLU A 206 -9.57 -34.86 -6.01
C GLU A 206 -8.30 -34.85 -6.89
N VAL A 207 -7.74 -36.04 -7.15
CA VAL A 207 -6.48 -36.17 -7.91
C VAL A 207 -6.79 -36.67 -9.32
N SER A 208 -6.84 -35.75 -10.27
CA SER A 208 -6.84 -36.08 -11.70
C SER A 208 -5.40 -36.36 -12.18
N TYR A 209 -5.12 -37.60 -12.57
CA TYR A 209 -3.87 -37.95 -13.23
C TYR A 209 -3.94 -37.59 -14.73
N ALA A 210 -3.01 -36.78 -15.20
CA ALA A 210 -2.79 -36.55 -16.63
C ALA A 210 -1.76 -37.56 -17.16
N GLU A 211 -2.16 -38.38 -18.13
CA GLU A 211 -1.23 -39.20 -18.91
C GLU A 211 -0.75 -38.37 -20.12
N GLU A 212 0.58 -38.24 -20.25
CA GLU A 212 1.34 -37.60 -21.33
C GLU A 212 1.64 -36.08 -21.22
N LEU A 213 2.78 -35.68 -21.81
CA LEU A 213 3.47 -34.40 -21.60
C LEU A 213 3.26 -33.47 -22.80
N GLY A 214 2.57 -32.34 -22.65
CA GLY A 214 2.64 -31.29 -23.70
C GLY A 214 1.54 -30.24 -23.78
N GLU A 215 0.36 -30.43 -23.18
CA GLU A 215 -0.73 -29.45 -23.27
C GLU A 215 -1.06 -28.82 -21.91
N GLN A 216 -1.06 -27.49 -21.87
CA GLN A 216 -1.76 -26.70 -20.87
C GLN A 216 -2.74 -25.79 -21.61
N LEU A 217 -3.96 -26.30 -21.78
CA LEU A 217 -5.11 -25.49 -22.11
C LEU A 217 -5.82 -25.10 -20.81
N ILE A 218 -6.02 -23.79 -20.68
CA ILE A 218 -7.25 -23.12 -20.30
C ILE A 218 -8.38 -24.07 -19.86
N ASP A 219 -8.95 -23.83 -18.68
CA ASP A 219 -10.41 -23.95 -18.56
C ASP A 219 -10.99 -22.77 -17.78
N ASP A 220 -12.13 -22.29 -18.27
CA ASP A 220 -12.86 -21.13 -17.77
C ASP A 220 -13.99 -21.57 -16.81
N SER A 221 -14.58 -20.58 -16.14
CA SER A 221 -15.79 -20.66 -15.32
C SER A 221 -16.83 -21.76 -15.67
N VAL A 222 -17.36 -22.42 -14.64
CA VAL A 222 -18.66 -23.11 -14.70
C VAL A 222 -19.67 -22.46 -13.75
N SER A 223 -20.79 -22.04 -14.32
CA SER A 223 -21.93 -21.43 -13.64
C SER A 223 -22.65 -22.41 -12.70
N ILE A 224 -23.14 -21.91 -11.55
CA ILE A 224 -24.18 -22.59 -10.77
C ILE A 224 -25.53 -21.96 -11.12
N ASP A 225 -26.44 -22.76 -11.69
CA ASP A 225 -27.79 -22.34 -12.03
C ASP A 225 -28.80 -22.73 -10.94
N SER A 226 -29.75 -21.83 -10.69
CA SER A 226 -31.04 -22.05 -10.01
C SER A 226 -31.09 -22.71 -8.62
N MET A 227 -31.40 -21.88 -7.60
CA MET A 227 -32.36 -22.24 -6.55
C MET A 227 -33.30 -21.06 -6.30
N GLU A 228 -34.61 -21.30 -6.35
CA GLU A 228 -35.63 -20.26 -6.13
C GLU A 228 -35.69 -19.80 -4.65
N PRO A 229 -36.08 -18.54 -4.39
CA PRO A 229 -36.10 -18.00 -3.03
C PRO A 229 -37.33 -18.46 -2.24
N VAL A 230 -37.10 -18.85 -0.98
CA VAL A 230 -38.17 -18.96 0.02
C VAL A 230 -38.34 -17.62 0.72
N GLU A 231 -39.54 -17.03 0.66
CA GLU A 231 -39.88 -15.80 1.37
C GLU A 231 -39.79 -15.98 2.89
N THR A 232 -39.06 -15.09 3.59
CA THR A 232 -39.38 -14.66 4.96
C THR A 232 -38.89 -13.23 5.22
N ASP A 233 -39.82 -12.28 5.32
CA ASP A 233 -39.69 -11.03 6.08
C ASP A 233 -40.24 -11.32 7.51
N PRO A 234 -39.66 -10.78 8.61
CA PRO A 234 -39.96 -9.40 9.00
C PRO A 234 -38.81 -8.58 9.59
N ALA A 235 -38.61 -7.39 9.02
CA ALA A 235 -38.55 -6.10 9.72
C ALA A 235 -37.82 -5.95 11.07
N LEU A 236 -36.75 -5.13 11.07
CA LEU A 236 -36.55 -4.08 12.08
C LEU A 236 -35.95 -2.82 11.43
N ALA A 237 -36.83 -1.88 11.07
CA ALA A 237 -36.42 -0.55 10.63
C ALA A 237 -36.01 0.32 11.82
N PHE A 238 -34.91 1.06 11.67
CA PHE A 238 -34.66 2.30 12.42
C PHE A 238 -34.61 3.44 11.41
N ASP A 239 -35.42 4.49 11.64
CA ASP A 239 -35.62 5.60 10.70
C ASP A 239 -34.31 6.27 10.29
N ALA A 240 -33.85 5.97 9.07
CA ALA A 240 -33.03 6.90 8.32
C ALA A 240 -33.95 8.05 7.88
N ARG A 241 -33.82 9.23 8.51
CA ARG A 241 -34.45 10.44 7.97
C ARG A 241 -33.86 10.71 6.60
N GLU A 242 -34.72 10.65 5.57
CA GLU A 242 -34.40 11.24 4.26
C GLU A 242 -33.94 12.69 4.47
N VAL A 243 -32.79 13.02 3.88
CA VAL A 243 -32.35 14.39 3.69
C VAL A 243 -32.88 14.81 2.32
N ASP A 244 -33.56 15.96 2.27
CA ASP A 244 -34.27 16.43 1.08
C ASP A 244 -33.41 16.37 -0.19
N ASN A 245 -33.97 15.72 -1.23
CA ASN A 245 -33.34 15.48 -2.52
C ASN A 245 -33.10 16.80 -3.31
N PRO A 246 -31.85 17.21 -3.58
CA PRO A 246 -31.54 18.46 -4.28
C PRO A 246 -31.24 18.27 -5.78
N LEU A 247 -31.56 17.11 -6.39
CA LEU A 247 -31.32 16.85 -7.83
C LEU A 247 -32.38 17.45 -8.78
N ALA A 248 -33.22 18.37 -8.30
CA ALA A 248 -34.18 19.11 -9.13
C ALA A 248 -33.55 20.35 -9.79
N SER A 249 -32.76 20.11 -10.84
CA SER A 249 -32.33 21.07 -11.88
C SER A 249 -31.89 22.48 -11.45
N SER A 250 -30.57 22.67 -11.29
CA SER A 250 -29.85 23.87 -11.75
C SER A 250 -28.38 23.51 -11.94
N ALA A 251 -27.70 24.20 -12.86
CA ALA A 251 -26.32 23.88 -13.24
C ALA A 251 -25.36 23.92 -12.04
N MET A 252 -24.32 23.06 -12.09
CA MET A 252 -23.18 23.07 -11.18
C MET A 252 -22.68 24.51 -10.97
N PRO A 253 -22.55 25.00 -9.72
CA PRO A 253 -21.96 26.31 -9.48
C PRO A 253 -20.46 26.25 -9.82
N GLN A 254 -20.13 26.74 -11.00
CA GLN A 254 -18.75 26.86 -11.45
C GLN A 254 -18.03 27.86 -10.53
N PHE A 255 -17.16 27.35 -9.64
CA PHE A 255 -16.43 28.17 -8.66
C PHE A 255 -15.43 29.09 -9.37
N LYS A 256 -15.92 30.27 -9.79
CA LYS A 256 -15.07 31.34 -10.30
C LYS A 256 -14.42 32.06 -9.12
N LEU A 257 -13.23 31.59 -8.74
CA LEU A 257 -12.38 32.28 -7.79
C LEU A 257 -12.02 33.66 -8.37
N GLU A 258 -12.48 34.75 -7.75
CA GLU A 258 -12.15 36.10 -8.22
C GLU A 258 -10.69 36.43 -7.87
N LEU A 259 -9.80 36.04 -8.79
CA LEU A 259 -8.38 36.39 -8.76
C LEU A 259 -8.23 37.88 -9.03
N PHE A 260 -7.61 38.62 -8.10
CA PHE A 260 -7.30 40.03 -8.31
C PHE A 260 -6.34 40.19 -9.51
N ASP A 261 -6.71 41.11 -10.40
CA ASP A 261 -6.08 41.29 -11.71
C ASP A 261 -4.65 41.85 -11.59
N ALA A 262 -3.66 40.96 -11.69
CA ALA A 262 -2.24 41.28 -11.75
C ALA A 262 -1.51 40.23 -12.60
N ALA A 263 -1.41 40.48 -13.91
CA ALA A 263 -0.74 39.58 -14.85
C ALA A 263 0.77 39.45 -14.55
N SER A 264 1.16 38.31 -14.00
CA SER A 264 2.50 37.73 -14.06
C SER A 264 2.37 36.22 -14.00
N GLU A 265 3.24 35.49 -14.69
CA GLU A 265 3.15 34.03 -14.86
C GLU A 265 3.06 33.28 -13.51
N MET A 266 1.91 32.64 -13.24
CA MET A 266 1.64 31.92 -11.98
C MET A 266 1.30 30.45 -12.20
N ALA A 267 2.32 29.63 -12.50
CA ALA A 267 2.25 28.19 -12.30
C ALA A 267 2.77 27.85 -10.88
N THR A 268 2.03 28.25 -9.84
CA THR A 268 2.46 28.04 -8.43
C THR A 268 1.34 27.99 -7.37
N PRO A 269 0.20 28.71 -7.47
CA PRO A 269 -0.81 28.72 -6.39
C PRO A 269 -1.47 27.36 -6.12
N ALA A 270 -1.70 26.54 -7.15
CA ALA A 270 -2.44 25.27 -7.03
C ALA A 270 -1.71 24.22 -6.18
N ILE A 271 -0.37 24.21 -6.18
CA ILE A 271 0.43 23.21 -5.46
C ILE A 271 0.36 23.43 -3.94
N GLY A 272 0.39 24.68 -3.48
CA GLY A 272 0.26 25.01 -2.05
C GLY A 272 -1.14 24.76 -1.48
N MET A 273 -2.20 24.89 -2.32
CA MET A 273 -3.57 24.58 -1.91
C MET A 273 -3.87 23.08 -1.82
N ALA A 274 -3.01 22.20 -2.33
CA ALA A 274 -3.28 20.76 -2.45
C ALA A 274 -3.45 20.02 -1.11
N LEU A 275 -3.01 20.60 0.01
CA LEU A 275 -3.22 20.07 1.37
C LEU A 275 -4.44 20.68 2.10
N SER A 276 -5.00 21.79 1.58
CA SER A 276 -6.07 22.55 2.24
C SER A 276 -7.42 21.82 2.30
N GLY A 277 -7.65 20.84 1.41
CA GLY A 277 -8.85 20.00 1.40
C GLY A 277 -9.13 19.29 2.74
N ARG A 278 -8.10 19.12 3.57
CA ARG A 278 -8.14 18.43 4.86
C ARG A 278 -8.60 19.31 6.04
N GLU A 279 -8.69 20.63 5.84
CA GLU A 279 -9.19 21.55 6.88
C GLU A 279 -10.69 21.32 7.16
N PRO A 280 -11.20 21.49 8.41
CA PRO A 280 -12.57 21.10 8.76
C PRO A 280 -13.69 21.67 7.88
N GLY A 281 -13.53 22.90 7.37
CA GLY A 281 -14.48 23.52 6.44
C GLY A 281 -14.40 22.93 5.03
N ALA A 282 -13.19 22.81 4.48
CA ALA A 282 -12.95 22.24 3.15
C ALA A 282 -13.31 20.74 3.11
N LYS A 283 -12.90 19.96 4.13
CA LYS A 283 -13.12 18.52 4.25
C LYS A 283 -14.58 18.14 4.04
N LYS A 284 -15.49 18.85 4.72
CA LYS A 284 -16.94 18.62 4.59
C LYS A 284 -17.47 18.94 3.19
N ALA A 285 -16.97 19.99 2.55
CA ALA A 285 -17.36 20.35 1.20
C ALA A 285 -16.85 19.32 0.17
N MET A 286 -15.59 18.89 0.29
CA MET A 286 -14.98 17.92 -0.63
C MET A 286 -15.58 16.52 -0.47
N LEU A 287 -15.87 16.07 0.77
CA LEU A 287 -16.64 14.83 1.01
C LEU A 287 -17.95 14.82 0.24
N ALA A 288 -18.73 15.92 0.32
CA ALA A 288 -20.00 16.03 -0.39
C ALA A 288 -19.82 16.11 -1.91
N ALA A 289 -18.81 16.86 -2.39
CA ALA A 289 -18.55 17.06 -3.82
C ALA A 289 -18.12 15.76 -4.53
N TYR A 290 -17.31 14.92 -3.88
CA TYR A 290 -16.78 13.69 -4.49
C TYR A 290 -17.52 12.42 -4.06
N GLY A 291 -18.69 12.54 -3.43
CA GLY A 291 -19.62 11.43 -3.17
C GLY A 291 -19.29 10.56 -1.95
N GLY A 292 -18.44 11.06 -1.04
CA GLY A 292 -18.23 10.46 0.28
C GLY A 292 -19.46 10.60 1.18
N THR A 293 -19.57 9.73 2.18
CA THR A 293 -20.76 9.63 3.04
C THR A 293 -20.40 9.77 4.52
N SER A 294 -21.42 9.95 5.37
CA SER A 294 -21.20 9.86 6.83
C SER A 294 -20.71 8.48 7.26
N GLU A 295 -21.02 7.42 6.51
CA GLU A 295 -20.51 6.08 6.79
C GLU A 295 -19.01 5.96 6.47
N THR A 296 -18.55 6.50 5.34
CA THR A 296 -17.11 6.49 5.01
C THR A 296 -16.30 7.30 6.01
N GLU A 297 -16.79 8.48 6.42
CA GLU A 297 -16.14 9.32 7.44
C GLU A 297 -16.12 8.64 8.83
N ASN A 298 -17.23 8.01 9.24
CA ASN A 298 -17.28 7.22 10.49
C ASN A 298 -16.33 6.01 10.45
N SER A 299 -16.10 5.43 9.27
CA SER A 299 -15.11 4.37 9.08
C SER A 299 -13.68 4.87 9.20
N VAL A 300 -13.35 6.07 8.68
CA VAL A 300 -12.05 6.72 8.92
C VAL A 300 -11.84 6.95 10.42
N GLU A 301 -12.77 7.62 11.10
CA GLU A 301 -12.67 7.91 12.54
C GLU A 301 -12.50 6.63 13.39
N SER A 302 -13.24 5.57 13.04
CA SER A 302 -13.10 4.27 13.70
C SER A 302 -11.69 3.66 13.53
N ALA A 303 -11.07 3.86 12.36
CA ALA A 303 -9.72 3.41 12.07
C ALA A 303 -8.65 4.24 12.81
N LEU A 304 -8.82 5.56 12.88
CA LEU A 304 -7.95 6.46 13.65
C LEU A 304 -7.99 6.13 15.15
N GLU A 305 -9.16 5.84 15.71
CA GLU A 305 -9.28 5.31 17.07
C GLU A 305 -8.57 3.95 17.24
N TRP A 306 -8.64 3.05 16.25
CA TRP A 306 -7.91 1.78 16.32
C TRP A 306 -6.38 2.00 16.29
N LEU A 307 -5.88 2.88 15.42
CA LEU A 307 -4.47 3.24 15.36
C LEU A 307 -4.00 3.87 16.68
N LYS A 308 -4.75 4.83 17.23
CA LYS A 308 -4.47 5.46 18.54
C LYS A 308 -4.35 4.43 19.67
N ARG A 309 -5.26 3.45 19.74
CA ARG A 309 -5.22 2.39 20.76
C ARG A 309 -3.99 1.48 20.64
N ASN A 310 -3.40 1.37 19.44
CA ASN A 310 -2.24 0.54 19.15
C ASN A 310 -0.91 1.32 19.07
N GLN A 311 -0.90 2.63 19.37
CA GLN A 311 0.35 3.38 19.52
C GLN A 311 1.12 2.91 20.77
N LYS A 312 2.41 2.62 20.62
CA LYS A 312 3.31 2.26 21.73
C LYS A 312 3.64 3.48 22.60
N SER A 313 4.10 3.23 23.82
CA SER A 313 4.49 4.29 24.77
C SER A 313 5.65 5.18 24.29
N ASP A 314 6.52 4.65 23.42
CA ASP A 314 7.60 5.37 22.75
C ASP A 314 7.14 6.23 21.55
N GLY A 315 5.86 6.17 21.18
CA GLY A 315 5.25 6.90 20.06
C GLY A 315 5.19 6.13 18.75
N THR A 316 5.88 4.99 18.64
CA THR A 316 5.89 4.17 17.41
C THR A 316 4.66 3.28 17.28
N TRP A 317 4.45 2.76 16.07
CA TRP A 317 3.61 1.60 15.82
C TRP A 317 4.48 0.39 15.45
N SER A 318 3.84 -0.78 15.37
CA SER A 318 4.44 -2.07 15.05
C SER A 318 3.62 -2.75 13.97
N LEU A 319 4.26 -3.49 13.07
CA LEU A 319 3.55 -4.39 12.13
C LEU A 319 3.15 -5.72 12.78
N ALA A 320 3.80 -6.12 13.87
CA ALA A 320 3.63 -7.41 14.52
C ALA A 320 2.53 -7.41 15.61
N GLY A 321 2.26 -6.28 16.27
CA GLY A 321 1.19 -6.23 17.28
C GLY A 321 1.24 -4.99 18.21
N PRO A 322 0.34 -4.87 19.19
CA PRO A 322 -0.20 -5.97 20.00
C PRO A 322 -1.65 -6.39 19.62
N TYR A 323 -1.98 -6.37 18.34
CA TYR A 323 -3.27 -6.75 17.77
C TYR A 323 -3.21 -8.13 17.10
N ALA A 324 -4.37 -8.72 16.79
CA ALA A 324 -4.44 -9.97 16.03
C ALA A 324 -4.04 -9.77 14.55
N ASP A 325 -3.46 -10.80 13.92
CA ASP A 325 -3.06 -10.79 12.49
C ASP A 325 -2.03 -9.69 12.15
N GLY A 326 -1.10 -9.43 13.08
CA GLY A 326 0.16 -8.77 12.78
C GLY A 326 1.13 -9.69 12.03
N VAL A 327 2.15 -9.09 11.42
CA VAL A 327 3.15 -9.79 10.60
C VAL A 327 3.94 -10.79 11.45
N ALA A 328 3.96 -12.05 11.02
CA ALA A 328 4.73 -13.10 11.67
C ALA A 328 6.23 -12.95 11.37
N GLY A 329 7.00 -12.51 12.37
CA GLY A 329 8.47 -12.50 12.34
C GLY A 329 9.09 -11.10 12.17
N THR A 330 8.97 -10.49 10.98
CA THR A 330 9.71 -9.26 10.67
C THR A 330 8.97 -8.01 11.12
N GLU A 331 9.34 -7.51 12.31
CA GLU A 331 8.97 -6.17 12.74
C GLU A 331 9.53 -5.10 11.79
N ASN A 332 8.73 -4.06 11.53
CA ASN A 332 9.16 -2.85 10.84
C ASN A 332 8.42 -1.63 11.43
N ALA A 333 8.91 -1.19 12.58
CA ALA A 333 8.34 -0.05 13.29
C ALA A 333 8.46 1.27 12.50
N LEU A 334 9.44 1.38 11.58
CA LEU A 334 9.55 2.53 10.68
C LEU A 334 8.33 2.62 9.74
N ALA A 335 8.06 1.57 8.95
CA ALA A 335 6.91 1.54 8.04
C ALA A 335 5.59 1.65 8.81
N ALA A 336 5.43 0.93 9.92
CA ALA A 336 4.22 1.01 10.75
C ALA A 336 3.96 2.42 11.26
N THR A 337 5.01 3.12 11.75
CA THR A 337 4.89 4.50 12.26
C THR A 337 4.61 5.49 11.15
N ALA A 338 5.28 5.36 10.01
CA ALA A 338 5.03 6.21 8.85
C ALA A 338 3.58 6.05 8.34
N MET A 339 3.11 4.81 8.16
CA MET A 339 1.73 4.55 7.71
C MET A 339 0.67 5.06 8.69
N ALA A 340 0.83 4.78 9.99
CA ALA A 340 -0.11 5.28 11.00
C ALA A 340 -0.16 6.82 11.01
N LEU A 341 1.00 7.49 10.90
CA LEU A 341 1.08 8.95 10.77
C LEU A 341 0.37 9.46 9.52
N LEU A 342 0.54 8.80 8.37
CA LEU A 342 -0.12 9.19 7.12
C LEU A 342 -1.65 9.14 7.23
N ALA A 343 -2.24 8.21 7.98
CA ALA A 343 -3.69 8.18 8.19
C ALA A 343 -4.16 9.39 9.01
N PHE A 344 -3.50 9.68 10.15
CA PHE A 344 -3.84 10.88 10.92
C PHE A 344 -3.71 12.17 10.09
N GLN A 345 -2.65 12.29 9.28
CA GLN A 345 -2.41 13.43 8.39
C GLN A 345 -3.45 13.56 7.29
N GLY A 346 -3.87 12.45 6.68
CA GLY A 346 -4.90 12.44 5.65
C GLY A 346 -6.21 13.02 6.19
N ALA A 347 -6.64 12.54 7.36
CA ALA A 347 -7.80 13.06 8.07
C ALA A 347 -7.65 14.48 8.67
N GLY A 348 -6.53 15.18 8.45
CA GLY A 348 -6.31 16.57 8.88
C GLY A 348 -5.66 16.77 10.26
N ASN A 349 -5.19 15.70 10.92
CA ASN A 349 -4.54 15.80 12.22
C ASN A 349 -3.03 15.99 12.09
N THR A 350 -2.48 16.96 12.83
CA THR A 350 -1.05 17.30 12.82
C THR A 350 -0.49 17.31 14.24
N HIS A 351 0.82 17.56 14.42
CA HIS A 351 1.38 17.79 15.75
C HIS A 351 0.99 19.15 16.35
N GLN A 352 0.29 20.01 15.60
CA GLN A 352 -0.15 21.35 16.01
C GLN A 352 -1.68 21.46 16.21
N SER A 353 -2.48 20.67 15.48
CA SER A 353 -3.95 20.73 15.41
C SER A 353 -4.62 19.33 15.31
N GLY A 354 -5.93 19.27 15.53
CA GLY A 354 -6.74 18.05 15.49
C GLY A 354 -6.81 17.28 16.82
N ASP A 355 -7.82 16.42 16.96
CA ASP A 355 -8.09 15.65 18.19
C ASP A 355 -7.00 14.62 18.48
N TYR A 356 -6.31 14.14 17.44
CA TYR A 356 -5.20 13.20 17.54
C TYR A 356 -3.82 13.89 17.72
N LYS A 357 -3.77 15.20 17.97
CA LYS A 357 -2.51 15.98 18.05
C LYS A 357 -1.41 15.34 18.88
N VAL A 358 -1.74 14.82 20.07
CA VAL A 358 -0.76 14.20 20.98
C VAL A 358 -0.23 12.87 20.43
N VAL A 359 -1.08 12.12 19.71
CA VAL A 359 -0.73 10.86 19.04
C VAL A 359 0.22 11.15 17.87
N VAL A 360 -0.14 12.12 17.02
CA VAL A 360 0.68 12.57 15.88
C VAL A 360 2.03 13.10 16.35
N LYS A 361 2.05 13.99 17.36
CA LYS A 361 3.33 14.51 17.89
C LYS A 361 4.26 13.40 18.37
N LYS A 362 3.75 12.41 19.11
CA LYS A 362 4.56 11.28 19.58
C LYS A 362 5.12 10.45 18.42
N GLY A 363 4.31 10.16 17.41
CA GLY A 363 4.73 9.45 16.21
C GLY A 363 5.80 10.21 15.44
N MET A 364 5.59 11.50 15.22
CA MET A 364 6.55 12.41 14.59
C MET A 364 7.87 12.46 15.38
N ASP A 365 7.83 12.73 16.69
CA ASP A 365 9.00 12.76 17.56
C ASP A 365 9.77 11.43 17.56
N ALA A 366 9.10 10.30 17.31
CA ALA A 366 9.73 8.98 17.18
C ALA A 366 10.33 8.77 15.79
N LEU A 367 9.61 9.12 14.72
CA LEU A 367 10.04 9.00 13.33
C LEU A 367 11.29 9.85 13.04
N LEU A 368 11.31 11.10 13.52
CA LEU A 368 12.46 12.00 13.33
C LEU A 368 13.73 11.50 14.03
N LYS A 369 13.62 10.71 15.09
CA LYS A 369 14.78 10.07 15.76
C LYS A 369 15.33 8.87 14.99
N MET A 370 14.58 8.32 14.03
CA MET A 370 15.05 7.25 13.15
C MET A 370 15.87 7.80 11.98
N GLN A 371 15.73 9.09 11.67
CA GLN A 371 16.49 9.74 10.60
C GLN A 371 17.94 10.04 11.01
N ASP A 372 18.89 9.69 10.14
CA ASP A 372 20.28 10.16 10.23
C ASP A 372 20.49 11.54 9.61
N ARG A 373 21.76 11.95 9.54
CA ARG A 373 22.21 13.22 8.98
C ARG A 373 22.18 13.25 7.45
N ASP A 374 22.20 12.10 6.80
CA ASP A 374 22.21 11.98 5.34
C ASP A 374 20.77 11.92 4.79
N GLY A 375 19.78 11.71 5.67
CA GLY A 375 18.35 11.69 5.38
C GLY A 375 17.72 10.30 5.34
N SER A 376 18.51 9.24 5.59
CA SER A 376 17.99 7.86 5.68
C SER A 376 17.31 7.62 7.03
N PHE A 377 16.22 6.85 7.03
CA PHE A 377 15.53 6.45 8.26
C PHE A 377 16.03 5.09 8.83
N PHE A 378 17.13 4.55 8.30
CA PHE A 378 17.65 3.23 8.68
C PHE A 378 18.64 3.25 9.86
N ALA A 379 18.98 4.44 10.35
CA ALA A 379 20.03 4.69 11.35
C ALA A 379 19.94 3.81 12.61
N THR A 380 18.72 3.40 12.98
CA THR A 380 18.42 2.71 14.25
C THR A 380 17.73 1.36 14.08
N GLN A 381 17.40 0.91 12.86
CA GLN A 381 16.61 -0.31 12.63
C GLN A 381 17.22 -1.24 11.57
N ARG A 382 17.28 -2.53 11.90
CA ARG A 382 17.54 -3.60 10.93
C ARG A 382 16.24 -4.01 10.24
N ILE A 383 15.93 -3.35 9.14
CA ILE A 383 14.79 -3.69 8.28
C ILE A 383 15.26 -4.75 7.26
N GLN A 384 14.43 -5.74 6.94
CA GLN A 384 14.74 -6.69 5.85
C GLN A 384 14.78 -5.96 4.50
N GLY A 385 15.70 -6.38 3.62
CA GLY A 385 16.01 -5.63 2.39
C GLY A 385 14.79 -5.32 1.51
N SER A 386 13.83 -6.26 1.38
CA SER A 386 12.60 -6.05 0.61
C SER A 386 11.72 -4.90 1.14
N HIS A 387 11.75 -4.62 2.43
CA HIS A 387 10.92 -3.58 3.05
C HIS A 387 11.65 -2.24 3.20
N GLN A 388 12.97 -2.23 2.97
CA GLN A 388 13.85 -1.12 3.30
C GLN A 388 13.39 0.19 2.62
N LEU A 389 13.37 0.25 1.29
CA LEU A 389 13.06 1.50 0.60
C LEU A 389 11.56 1.88 0.59
N TYR A 390 10.63 0.92 0.69
CA TYR A 390 9.22 1.24 0.99
C TYR A 390 9.12 2.08 2.27
N SER A 391 9.84 1.67 3.31
CA SER A 391 9.85 2.36 4.60
C SER A 391 10.46 3.76 4.51
N GLN A 392 11.52 3.94 3.70
CA GLN A 392 12.10 5.26 3.42
C GLN A 392 11.10 6.16 2.69
N ALA A 393 10.43 5.67 1.65
CA ALA A 393 9.48 6.45 0.88
C ALA A 393 8.29 6.88 1.75
N GLN A 394 7.68 5.93 2.49
CA GLN A 394 6.59 6.21 3.44
C GLN A 394 6.98 7.24 4.51
N ALA A 395 8.18 7.12 5.10
CA ALA A 395 8.69 8.09 6.06
C ALA A 395 8.95 9.47 5.44
N THR A 396 9.42 9.50 4.19
CA THR A 396 9.64 10.74 3.43
C THR A 396 8.31 11.45 3.15
N ILE A 397 7.28 10.73 2.69
CA ILE A 397 5.91 11.25 2.54
C ILE A 397 5.43 11.84 3.88
N ALA A 398 5.50 11.07 4.96
CA ALA A 398 4.96 11.47 6.27
C ALA A 398 5.63 12.73 6.86
N VAL A 399 6.92 12.96 6.61
CA VAL A 399 7.62 14.17 7.07
C VAL A 399 7.40 15.35 6.12
N CYS A 400 7.30 15.12 4.80
CA CYS A 400 6.98 16.17 3.82
C CYS A 400 5.54 16.66 3.96
N GLU A 401 4.56 15.77 4.09
CA GLU A 401 3.16 16.12 4.34
C GLU A 401 2.99 16.87 5.67
N LEU A 402 3.61 16.43 6.78
CA LEU A 402 3.59 17.19 8.05
C LEU A 402 4.17 18.59 7.90
N TYR A 403 5.29 18.75 7.19
CA TYR A 403 5.84 20.08 6.92
C TYR A 403 4.88 20.93 6.07
N GLY A 404 4.39 20.41 4.94
CA GLY A 404 3.47 21.15 4.07
C GLY A 404 2.13 21.51 4.74
N MET A 405 1.64 20.70 5.69
CA MET A 405 0.40 20.97 6.44
C MET A 405 0.56 21.98 7.59
N THR A 406 1.78 22.29 8.03
CA THR A 406 2.02 23.06 9.27
C THR A 406 3.04 24.20 9.15
N GLU A 407 3.80 24.22 8.05
CA GLU A 407 4.96 25.09 7.82
C GLU A 407 5.98 25.10 8.97
N ASP A 408 6.01 24.06 9.81
CA ASP A 408 6.88 24.01 10.98
C ASP A 408 8.37 24.04 10.57
N SER A 409 9.05 25.14 10.90
CA SER A 409 10.47 25.32 10.63
C SER A 409 11.36 24.20 11.19
N GLY A 410 10.93 23.52 12.27
CA GLY A 410 11.63 22.36 12.83
C GLY A 410 11.53 21.09 11.98
N LEU A 411 10.57 21.01 11.05
CA LEU A 411 10.41 19.89 10.11
C LEU A 411 11.11 20.11 8.77
N ARG A 412 11.24 21.37 8.33
CA ARG A 412 11.73 21.71 6.97
C ARG A 412 13.04 21.01 6.61
N GLU A 413 14.03 21.02 7.51
CA GLU A 413 15.33 20.40 7.24
C GLU A 413 15.24 18.87 7.20
N HIS A 414 14.43 18.25 8.07
CA HIS A 414 14.19 16.81 8.06
C HIS A 414 13.51 16.35 6.76
N ALA A 415 12.52 17.11 6.29
CA ALA A 415 11.81 16.85 5.05
C ALA A 415 12.74 17.01 3.83
N GLN A 416 13.50 18.11 3.75
CA GLN A 416 14.44 18.34 2.65
C GLN A 416 15.51 17.24 2.58
N ARG A 417 16.16 16.88 3.70
CA ARG A 417 17.15 15.79 3.70
C ARG A 417 16.56 14.44 3.29
N ALA A 418 15.30 14.15 3.61
CA ALA A 418 14.64 12.92 3.18
C ALA A 418 14.44 12.87 1.64
N LEU A 419 14.08 14.00 1.02
CA LEU A 419 13.97 14.14 -0.45
C LEU A 419 15.34 14.12 -1.14
N ASP A 420 16.34 14.80 -0.58
CA ASP A 420 17.71 14.80 -1.08
C ASP A 420 18.29 13.37 -1.06
N TYR A 421 18.07 12.65 0.05
CA TYR A 421 18.43 11.25 0.16
C TYR A 421 17.73 10.40 -0.90
N ALA A 422 16.40 10.52 -1.03
CA ALA A 422 15.62 9.79 -2.04
C ALA A 422 16.17 9.97 -3.46
N GLY A 423 16.51 11.20 -3.84
CA GLY A 423 17.17 11.51 -5.11
C GLY A 423 18.58 10.90 -5.23
N SER A 424 19.36 10.93 -4.15
CA SER A 424 20.71 10.34 -4.12
C SER A 424 20.74 8.82 -4.30
N ILE A 425 19.67 8.12 -3.93
CA ILE A 425 19.55 6.66 -3.99
C ILE A 425 18.72 6.14 -5.16
N GLN A 426 18.31 7.00 -6.09
CA GLN A 426 17.64 6.61 -7.34
C GLN A 426 18.58 5.76 -8.18
N ALA A 427 18.12 4.60 -8.66
CA ALA A 427 18.99 3.67 -9.36
C ALA A 427 19.33 4.11 -10.79
N ASP A 428 20.54 3.78 -11.22
CA ASP A 428 21.01 3.89 -12.60
C ASP A 428 21.54 2.51 -13.00
N ASP A 429 20.62 1.62 -13.39
CA ASP A 429 20.88 0.19 -13.62
C ASP A 429 21.36 -0.13 -15.04
N GLY A 430 21.47 0.89 -15.91
CA GLY A 430 21.85 0.75 -17.31
C GLY A 430 20.77 0.10 -18.22
N LEU A 431 19.61 -0.28 -17.68
CA LEU A 431 18.50 -0.94 -18.40
C LEU A 431 17.30 0.00 -18.62
N GLY A 432 17.45 1.27 -18.29
CA GLY A 432 16.40 2.30 -18.31
C GLY A 432 16.47 3.20 -17.08
N GLY A 433 16.93 2.64 -15.95
CA GLY A 433 17.19 3.32 -14.68
C GLY A 433 15.98 4.06 -14.12
N GLY A 434 16.24 4.94 -13.16
CA GLY A 434 15.36 6.07 -12.84
C GLY A 434 14.22 5.83 -11.85
N GLY A 435 14.15 4.65 -11.23
CA GLY A 435 13.27 4.40 -10.09
C GLY A 435 14.03 3.81 -8.90
N TRP A 436 13.30 3.07 -8.06
CA TRP A 436 13.82 2.44 -6.84
C TRP A 436 13.27 1.00 -6.70
N ARG A 437 13.88 0.22 -5.81
CA ARG A 437 13.46 -1.14 -5.46
C ARG A 437 13.83 -1.48 -4.01
N TYR A 438 14.74 -2.42 -3.77
CA TYR A 438 15.00 -2.94 -2.43
C TYR A 438 16.35 -2.47 -1.87
N GLN A 439 17.26 -2.03 -2.74
CA GLN A 439 18.58 -1.56 -2.34
C GLN A 439 18.86 -0.16 -2.90
N PRO A 440 19.40 0.78 -2.10
CA PRO A 440 19.83 2.10 -2.56
C PRO A 440 20.68 2.06 -3.83
N GLY A 441 20.22 2.73 -4.88
CA GLY A 441 20.97 2.92 -6.13
C GLY A 441 21.28 1.64 -6.93
N LYS A 442 20.55 0.53 -6.74
CA LYS A 442 20.86 -0.76 -7.40
C LYS A 442 19.90 -1.19 -8.49
N ASP A 443 18.62 -1.31 -8.16
CA ASP A 443 17.61 -1.89 -9.03
C ASP A 443 16.29 -1.12 -8.95
N VAL A 444 15.42 -1.39 -9.92
CA VAL A 444 14.13 -0.71 -10.08
C VAL A 444 12.98 -1.71 -10.18
N ASP A 445 11.84 -1.38 -9.57
CA ASP A 445 10.51 -1.88 -9.92
C ASP A 445 9.45 -0.77 -9.87
N THR A 446 8.29 -1.03 -10.45
CA THR A 446 7.17 -0.08 -10.52
C THR A 446 6.62 0.23 -9.12
N SER A 447 6.59 -0.76 -8.23
CA SER A 447 5.95 -0.67 -6.91
C SER A 447 6.67 0.21 -5.90
N VAL A 448 7.99 0.14 -5.78
CA VAL A 448 8.72 1.03 -4.86
C VAL A 448 8.81 2.42 -5.49
N THR A 449 8.91 2.49 -6.82
CA THR A 449 8.95 3.77 -7.55
C THR A 449 7.69 4.59 -7.33
N GLY A 450 6.49 4.00 -7.31
CA GLY A 450 5.25 4.76 -7.06
C GLY A 450 5.21 5.43 -5.69
N TRP A 451 5.69 4.76 -4.63
CA TRP A 451 5.83 5.40 -3.31
C TRP A 451 6.82 6.58 -3.34
N PHE A 452 7.91 6.51 -4.09
CA PHE A 452 8.83 7.65 -4.24
C PHE A 452 8.24 8.78 -5.11
N VAL A 453 7.37 8.48 -6.08
CA VAL A 453 6.62 9.53 -6.80
C VAL A 453 5.70 10.28 -5.85
N ILE A 454 4.98 9.58 -4.96
CA ILE A 454 4.15 10.21 -3.93
C ILE A 454 5.02 11.02 -2.95
N ALA A 455 6.22 10.52 -2.59
CA ALA A 455 7.18 11.26 -1.76
C ALA A 455 7.67 12.56 -2.41
N VAL A 456 8.06 12.50 -3.69
CA VAL A 456 8.42 13.67 -4.50
C VAL A 456 7.25 14.65 -4.57
N LYS A 457 6.02 14.17 -4.81
CA LYS A 457 4.84 15.04 -4.90
C LYS A 457 4.50 15.72 -3.58
N SER A 458 4.63 15.00 -2.47
CA SER A 458 4.48 15.55 -1.11
C SER A 458 5.52 16.64 -0.82
N GLY A 459 6.75 16.47 -1.35
CA GLY A 459 7.78 17.49 -1.34
C GLY A 459 7.39 18.76 -2.10
N GLU A 460 6.86 18.62 -3.32
CA GLU A 460 6.35 19.76 -4.11
C GLU A 460 5.23 20.50 -3.39
N MET A 461 4.26 19.77 -2.82
CA MET A 461 3.14 20.33 -2.05
C MET A 461 3.61 21.14 -0.83
N GLY A 462 4.70 20.70 -0.18
CA GLY A 462 5.39 21.45 0.88
C GLY A 462 6.36 22.53 0.40
N GLN A 463 6.40 22.86 -0.90
CA GLN A 463 7.34 23.82 -1.50
C GLN A 463 8.82 23.52 -1.22
N LEU A 464 9.16 22.23 -1.09
CA LEU A 464 10.54 21.74 -0.93
C LEU A 464 11.22 21.59 -2.29
N SER A 465 12.55 21.61 -2.29
CA SER A 465 13.33 21.43 -3.51
C SER A 465 13.39 19.94 -3.88
N VAL A 466 12.75 19.57 -4.99
CA VAL A 466 12.91 18.23 -5.59
C VAL A 466 14.24 18.18 -6.36
N PRO A 467 15.14 17.21 -6.09
CA PRO A 467 16.40 17.11 -6.82
C PRO A 467 16.19 16.86 -8.33
N SER A 468 16.94 17.57 -9.17
CA SER A 468 17.04 17.27 -10.60
C SER A 468 18.18 16.26 -10.85
N PRO A 469 18.03 15.27 -11.76
CA PRO A 469 16.93 15.07 -12.72
C PRO A 469 15.97 13.94 -12.30
N VAL A 470 15.50 13.92 -11.04
CA VAL A 470 14.73 12.78 -10.49
C VAL A 470 13.45 12.50 -11.29
N LYS A 471 12.65 13.53 -11.61
CA LYS A 471 11.38 13.37 -12.35
C LYS A 471 11.58 12.90 -13.79
N ASP A 472 12.56 13.43 -14.51
CA ASP A 472 12.88 13.02 -15.88
C ASP A 472 13.32 11.55 -15.95
N ARG A 473 14.04 11.11 -14.93
CA ARG A 473 14.45 9.72 -14.73
C ARG A 473 13.26 8.80 -14.44
N ILE A 474 12.29 9.22 -13.62
CA ILE A 474 11.04 8.48 -13.39
C ILE A 474 10.23 8.37 -14.68
N SER A 475 10.06 9.46 -15.45
CA SER A 475 9.33 9.40 -16.72
C SER A 475 9.95 8.38 -17.67
N ARG A 476 11.28 8.43 -17.83
CA ARG A 476 12.05 7.47 -18.64
C ARG A 476 11.90 6.04 -18.14
N TYR A 477 11.93 5.81 -16.84
CA TYR A 477 11.67 4.49 -16.27
C TYR A 477 10.30 3.96 -16.71
N LEU A 478 9.26 4.78 -16.54
CA LEU A 478 7.90 4.43 -16.91
C LEU A 478 7.73 4.27 -18.42
N ASP A 479 8.52 4.93 -19.25
CA ASP A 479 8.53 4.70 -20.71
C ASP A 479 9.08 3.30 -21.05
N ASN A 480 10.05 2.80 -20.28
CA ASN A 480 10.70 1.50 -20.50
C ASN A 480 9.97 0.30 -19.85
N VAL A 481 9.21 0.52 -18.76
CA VAL A 481 8.42 -0.54 -18.08
C VAL A 481 6.97 -0.63 -18.58
N ALA A 482 6.60 0.25 -19.51
CA ALA A 482 5.35 0.15 -20.27
C ALA A 482 5.30 -1.17 -21.05
N ALA A 483 4.16 -1.86 -20.98
CA ALA A 483 3.93 -3.05 -21.76
C ALA A 483 3.84 -2.70 -23.26
N VAL A 484 4.53 -3.49 -24.08
CA VAL A 484 4.45 -3.44 -25.54
C VAL A 484 3.46 -4.52 -25.98
N PRO A 485 2.42 -4.18 -26.78
CA PRO A 485 1.48 -5.19 -27.27
C PRO A 485 2.17 -6.19 -28.19
N GLY A 486 1.93 -7.48 -27.95
CA GLY A 486 2.36 -8.57 -28.81
C GLY A 486 1.51 -8.71 -30.08
N GLU A 487 1.85 -9.68 -30.91
CA GLU A 487 1.04 -10.03 -32.08
C GLU A 487 -0.32 -10.61 -31.63
N GLY A 488 -1.40 -9.90 -31.93
CA GLY A 488 -2.77 -10.25 -31.51
C GLY A 488 -3.29 -9.48 -30.29
N ASP A 489 -2.42 -8.81 -29.53
CA ASP A 489 -2.84 -7.99 -28.37
C ASP A 489 -3.61 -6.73 -28.82
N GLN A 490 -4.73 -6.45 -28.15
CA GLN A 490 -5.56 -5.26 -28.39
C GLN A 490 -5.51 -4.31 -27.19
N PHE A 491 -4.41 -3.57 -27.04
CA PHE A 491 -4.32 -2.43 -26.12
C PHE A 491 -3.38 -1.34 -26.65
N VAL A 492 -3.56 -0.11 -26.16
CA VAL A 492 -2.73 1.04 -26.54
C VAL A 492 -1.36 0.92 -25.86
N GLN A 493 -0.26 0.94 -26.62
CA GLN A 493 1.09 0.89 -26.04
C GLN A 493 1.29 2.02 -25.02
N GLY A 494 1.74 1.68 -23.81
CA GLY A 494 1.86 2.63 -22.70
C GLY A 494 0.61 2.82 -21.84
N SER A 495 -0.50 2.11 -22.12
CA SER A 495 -1.69 2.07 -21.24
C SER A 495 -1.64 0.99 -20.17
N ARG A 496 -0.67 0.07 -20.24
CA ARG A 496 -0.48 -1.06 -19.31
C ARG A 496 0.99 -1.20 -18.95
N TYR A 497 1.27 -1.76 -17.77
CA TYR A 497 2.62 -1.75 -17.20
C TYR A 497 3.02 -3.09 -16.57
N LEU A 498 4.33 -3.33 -16.60
CA LEU A 498 5.00 -4.49 -16.01
C LEU A 498 5.46 -4.15 -14.57
N TYR A 499 5.88 -5.17 -13.81
CA TYR A 499 6.54 -4.95 -12.51
C TYR A 499 8.01 -4.52 -12.72
N ARG A 500 8.74 -5.10 -13.69
CA ARG A 500 10.11 -4.68 -14.09
C ARG A 500 10.34 -4.73 -15.60
N VAL A 501 11.33 -3.97 -16.06
CA VAL A 501 11.76 -3.95 -17.47
C VAL A 501 12.24 -5.36 -17.88
N GLY A 502 11.75 -5.84 -19.03
CA GLY A 502 12.09 -7.16 -19.57
C GLY A 502 11.21 -8.32 -19.07
N GLU A 503 10.28 -8.06 -18.13
CA GLU A 503 9.20 -9.01 -17.82
C GLU A 503 8.14 -9.01 -18.93
N ARG A 504 7.21 -9.96 -18.89
CA ARG A 504 6.13 -10.13 -19.90
C ARG A 504 4.72 -10.04 -19.33
N GLU A 505 4.56 -10.40 -18.06
CA GLU A 505 3.28 -10.40 -17.38
C GLU A 505 2.86 -8.97 -17.01
N GLN A 506 1.72 -8.54 -17.56
CA GLN A 506 1.07 -7.28 -17.21
C GLN A 506 0.34 -7.46 -15.87
N ARG A 507 0.41 -6.46 -14.98
CA ARG A 507 -0.29 -6.52 -13.69
C ARG A 507 -1.19 -5.30 -13.53
N VAL A 508 -2.45 -5.52 -13.11
CA VAL A 508 -3.41 -4.43 -12.92
C VAL A 508 -2.96 -3.47 -11.81
N SER A 509 -2.33 -3.99 -10.76
CA SER A 509 -1.67 -3.22 -9.70
C SER A 509 -0.60 -2.27 -10.24
N MET A 510 0.36 -2.80 -11.01
CA MET A 510 1.45 -2.01 -11.60
C MET A 510 0.93 -1.03 -12.66
N THR A 511 -0.15 -1.39 -13.35
CA THR A 511 -0.80 -0.50 -14.31
C THR A 511 -1.46 0.69 -13.60
N ALA A 512 -2.24 0.46 -12.55
CA ALA A 512 -2.85 1.54 -11.77
C ALA A 512 -1.80 2.46 -11.13
N GLU A 513 -0.74 1.88 -10.54
CA GLU A 513 0.35 2.61 -9.91
C GLU A 513 1.16 3.45 -10.92
N ALA A 514 1.54 2.88 -12.06
CA ALA A 514 2.27 3.60 -13.10
C ALA A 514 1.43 4.72 -13.74
N LEU A 515 0.14 4.50 -13.99
CA LEU A 515 -0.76 5.53 -14.52
C LEU A 515 -0.97 6.68 -13.52
N LEU A 516 -1.09 6.39 -12.22
CA LEU A 516 -1.08 7.42 -11.18
C LEU A 516 0.25 8.21 -11.18
N CYS A 517 1.37 7.54 -11.40
CA CYS A 517 2.65 8.24 -11.54
C CYS A 517 2.69 9.14 -12.79
N ARG A 518 2.09 8.71 -13.92
CA ARG A 518 1.96 9.53 -15.13
C ARG A 518 1.09 10.77 -14.91
N GLN A 519 -0.05 10.60 -14.23
CA GLN A 519 -0.89 11.69 -13.76
C GLN A 519 -0.07 12.72 -12.95
N TYR A 520 0.68 12.29 -11.93
CA TYR A 520 1.53 13.19 -11.13
C TYR A 520 2.72 13.81 -11.90
N LEU A 521 3.18 13.18 -12.98
CA LEU A 521 4.20 13.70 -13.89
C LEU A 521 3.64 14.67 -14.96
N GLY A 522 2.32 14.89 -14.99
CA GLY A 522 1.68 15.84 -15.89
C GLY A 522 1.30 15.28 -17.27
N TRP A 523 0.89 14.01 -17.36
CA TRP A 523 0.12 13.57 -18.53
C TRP A 523 -1.24 14.26 -18.57
N GLU A 524 -1.66 14.70 -19.75
CA GLU A 524 -2.97 15.33 -19.99
C GLU A 524 -4.12 14.36 -19.71
N HIS A 525 -5.29 14.91 -19.36
CA HIS A 525 -6.49 14.14 -19.01
C HIS A 525 -6.99 13.26 -20.17
N ASP A 526 -6.87 13.75 -21.41
CA ASP A 526 -7.30 13.09 -22.64
C ASP A 526 -6.17 12.29 -23.34
N ASP A 527 -5.04 12.04 -22.68
CA ASP A 527 -3.99 11.18 -23.25
C ASP A 527 -4.57 9.78 -23.55
N PRO A 528 -4.52 9.30 -24.80
CA PRO A 528 -5.18 8.05 -25.20
C PRO A 528 -4.62 6.82 -24.46
N ARG A 529 -3.38 6.90 -23.95
CA ARG A 529 -2.76 5.85 -23.14
C ARG A 529 -3.32 5.87 -21.72
N LEU A 530 -3.55 7.06 -21.16
CA LEU A 530 -4.20 7.22 -19.86
C LEU A 530 -5.65 6.72 -19.92
N MET A 531 -6.43 7.17 -20.91
CA MET A 531 -7.83 6.76 -21.08
C MET A 531 -7.99 5.24 -21.24
N ALA A 532 -7.19 4.61 -22.11
CA ALA A 532 -7.22 3.15 -22.30
C ALA A 532 -6.76 2.39 -21.05
N GLY A 533 -5.83 2.96 -20.28
CA GLY A 533 -5.32 2.38 -19.04
C GLY A 533 -6.34 2.46 -17.90
N VAL A 534 -7.00 3.61 -17.75
CA VAL A 534 -8.12 3.81 -16.83
C VAL A 534 -9.25 2.83 -17.15
N GLN A 535 -9.62 2.66 -18.44
CA GLN A 535 -10.65 1.69 -18.83
C GLN A 535 -10.29 0.26 -18.40
N TYR A 536 -9.04 -0.16 -18.62
CA TYR A 536 -8.56 -1.49 -18.20
C TYR A 536 -8.54 -1.67 -16.68
N VAL A 537 -8.13 -0.65 -15.93
CA VAL A 537 -8.18 -0.68 -14.45
C VAL A 537 -9.63 -0.73 -13.95
N GLY A 538 -10.54 0.04 -14.57
CA GLY A 538 -11.95 0.11 -14.17
C GLY A 538 -12.75 -1.20 -14.35
N GLN A 539 -12.24 -2.14 -15.15
CA GLN A 539 -12.80 -3.50 -15.27
C GLN A 539 -12.60 -4.33 -13.99
N HIS A 540 -11.61 -4.00 -13.16
CA HIS A 540 -11.20 -4.77 -11.99
C HIS A 540 -11.63 -4.03 -10.71
N LYS A 541 -12.94 -3.89 -10.48
CA LYS A 541 -13.51 -3.18 -9.32
C LYS A 541 -13.20 -3.92 -8.00
N ILE A 542 -13.36 -3.22 -6.87
CA ILE A 542 -13.14 -3.77 -5.52
C ILE A 542 -14.08 -4.96 -5.26
N SER A 543 -13.52 -6.12 -4.94
CA SER A 543 -14.25 -7.30 -4.42
C SER A 543 -13.54 -7.89 -3.20
N TRP A 544 -14.30 -8.28 -2.18
CA TRP A 544 -13.76 -8.96 -0.99
C TRP A 544 -13.62 -10.47 -1.14
N ASP A 545 -14.01 -11.05 -2.29
CA ASP A 545 -13.79 -12.46 -2.60
C ASP A 545 -12.29 -12.74 -2.87
N GLU A 546 -11.62 -11.81 -3.56
CA GLU A 546 -10.18 -11.81 -3.83
C GLU A 546 -9.56 -10.45 -3.44
N PRO A 547 -9.29 -10.21 -2.14
CA PRO A 547 -8.82 -8.90 -1.69
C PRO A 547 -7.43 -8.54 -2.23
N HIS A 548 -7.30 -7.33 -2.75
CA HIS A 548 -6.02 -6.78 -3.22
C HIS A 548 -5.93 -5.28 -2.86
N VAL A 549 -5.87 -4.97 -1.57
CA VAL A 549 -5.92 -3.60 -1.04
C VAL A 549 -4.81 -2.69 -1.59
N TYR A 550 -3.62 -3.24 -1.87
CA TYR A 550 -2.51 -2.50 -2.47
C TYR A 550 -2.89 -1.95 -3.84
N TYR A 551 -3.50 -2.77 -4.70
CA TYR A 551 -4.00 -2.35 -6.01
C TYR A 551 -5.12 -1.30 -5.84
N TRP A 552 -6.10 -1.58 -4.97
CA TRP A 552 -7.23 -0.67 -4.77
C TRP A 552 -6.80 0.72 -4.31
N TYR A 553 -5.75 0.84 -3.51
CA TYR A 553 -5.20 2.12 -3.07
C TYR A 553 -4.69 2.99 -4.24
N TYR A 554 -3.99 2.40 -5.20
CA TYR A 554 -3.52 3.10 -6.39
C TYR A 554 -4.65 3.37 -7.39
N ALA A 555 -5.52 2.38 -7.62
CA ALA A 555 -6.68 2.53 -8.49
C ALA A 555 -7.64 3.61 -7.99
N THR A 556 -7.90 3.69 -6.68
CA THR A 556 -8.74 4.73 -6.07
C THR A 556 -8.22 6.13 -6.35
N GLN A 557 -6.92 6.36 -6.21
CA GLN A 557 -6.32 7.67 -6.53
C GLN A 557 -6.35 7.97 -8.04
N LEU A 558 -6.03 6.98 -8.89
CA LEU A 558 -6.09 7.09 -10.35
C LEU A 558 -7.48 7.51 -10.83
N MET A 559 -8.51 6.82 -10.34
CA MET A 559 -9.92 7.09 -10.66
C MET A 559 -10.37 8.44 -10.10
N HIS A 560 -10.02 8.76 -8.85
CA HIS A 560 -10.37 10.04 -8.22
C HIS A 560 -9.79 11.23 -8.99
N HIS A 561 -8.53 11.13 -9.41
CA HIS A 561 -7.90 12.16 -10.24
C HIS A 561 -8.52 12.25 -11.63
N MET A 562 -8.88 11.12 -12.25
CA MET A 562 -9.58 11.11 -13.55
C MET A 562 -10.96 11.78 -13.47
N GLY A 563 -11.68 11.62 -12.37
CA GLY A 563 -13.03 12.16 -12.19
C GLY A 563 -14.06 11.55 -13.15
N GLY A 564 -15.22 12.19 -13.25
CA GLY A 564 -16.33 11.78 -14.12
C GLY A 564 -16.76 10.33 -13.90
N ASP A 565 -17.28 9.71 -14.96
CA ASP A 565 -17.79 8.33 -14.98
C ASP A 565 -16.81 7.35 -14.32
N ALA A 566 -15.49 7.46 -14.58
CA ALA A 566 -14.46 6.58 -14.03
C ALA A 566 -14.36 6.68 -12.50
N TRP A 567 -14.50 7.88 -11.94
CA TRP A 567 -14.58 8.06 -10.49
C TRP A 567 -15.91 7.58 -9.92
N GLU A 568 -17.03 7.95 -10.56
CA GLU A 568 -18.37 7.60 -10.10
C GLU A 568 -18.53 6.07 -10.02
N ASP A 569 -18.16 5.35 -11.09
CA ASP A 569 -18.22 3.89 -11.19
C ASP A 569 -17.37 3.15 -10.15
N TRP A 570 -16.22 3.73 -9.77
CA TRP A 570 -15.31 3.16 -8.77
C TRP A 570 -15.81 3.45 -7.35
N ASN A 571 -16.13 4.72 -7.09
CA ASN A 571 -16.59 5.20 -5.81
C ASN A 571 -17.90 4.52 -5.38
N ASP A 572 -18.81 4.26 -6.32
CA ASP A 572 -20.10 3.64 -6.00
C ASP A 572 -19.98 2.22 -5.41
N VAL A 573 -18.88 1.52 -5.71
CA VAL A 573 -18.51 0.26 -5.06
C VAL A 573 -17.72 0.54 -3.78
N MET A 574 -16.64 1.32 -3.88
CA MET A 574 -15.69 1.57 -2.78
C MET A 574 -16.38 2.09 -1.50
N ARG A 575 -17.26 3.09 -1.62
CA ARG A 575 -17.92 3.76 -0.49
C ARG A 575 -18.87 2.86 0.32
N LYS A 576 -19.21 1.69 -0.23
CA LYS A 576 -20.04 0.65 0.40
C LYS A 576 -19.17 -0.53 0.84
N ALA A 577 -18.32 -1.03 -0.04
CA ALA A 577 -17.49 -2.22 0.19
C ALA A 577 -16.46 -2.03 1.31
N LEU A 578 -15.78 -0.87 1.39
CA LEU A 578 -14.79 -0.64 2.45
C LEU A 578 -15.44 -0.52 3.84
N PRO A 579 -16.49 0.30 4.06
CA PRO A 579 -17.15 0.33 5.38
C PRO A 579 -17.79 -1.00 5.77
N ALA A 580 -18.39 -1.75 4.85
CA ALA A 580 -19.03 -3.02 5.15
C ALA A 580 -18.05 -4.07 5.72
N ALA A 581 -16.85 -4.16 5.17
CA ALA A 581 -15.82 -5.11 5.61
C ALA A 581 -15.02 -4.68 6.86
N GLN A 582 -15.21 -3.46 7.34
CA GLN A 582 -14.53 -2.97 8.55
C GLN A 582 -15.08 -3.67 9.80
N LEU A 583 -14.20 -4.16 10.67
CA LEU A 583 -14.62 -4.77 11.94
C LEU A 583 -15.35 -3.76 12.83
N LYS A 584 -16.61 -4.02 13.15
CA LYS A 584 -17.47 -3.12 13.95
C LYS A 584 -17.44 -3.40 15.45
N THR A 585 -16.89 -4.54 15.89
CA THR A 585 -16.91 -5.02 17.28
C THR A 585 -15.57 -5.65 17.69
N GLY A 586 -15.43 -5.96 18.99
CA GLY A 586 -14.23 -6.61 19.55
C GLY A 586 -13.01 -5.68 19.69
N ARG A 587 -11.86 -6.29 20.03
CA ARG A 587 -10.56 -5.59 20.23
C ARG A 587 -10.14 -4.82 18.97
N GLU A 588 -10.33 -5.47 17.82
CA GLU A 588 -9.92 -4.99 16.51
C GLU A 588 -10.94 -4.11 15.81
N LYS A 589 -11.97 -3.62 16.54
CA LYS A 589 -12.95 -2.65 16.03
C LYS A 589 -12.25 -1.44 15.39
N GLY A 590 -12.62 -1.14 14.15
CA GLY A 590 -12.07 -0.05 13.33
C GLY A 590 -11.00 -0.49 12.32
N SER A 591 -10.49 -1.72 12.43
CA SER A 591 -9.52 -2.29 11.48
C SER A 591 -10.17 -3.14 10.40
N TRP A 592 -9.39 -3.49 9.38
CA TRP A 592 -9.72 -4.48 8.36
C TRP A 592 -8.86 -5.74 8.52
N SER A 593 -9.43 -6.90 8.18
CA SER A 593 -8.71 -8.18 8.26
C SER A 593 -7.71 -8.30 7.10
N PRO A 594 -6.49 -8.86 7.32
CA PRO A 594 -5.58 -9.25 6.25
C PRO A 594 -5.89 -10.63 5.64
N ALA A 595 -6.88 -11.36 6.17
CA ALA A 595 -7.26 -12.67 5.64
C ALA A 595 -7.74 -12.56 4.19
N GLY A 596 -7.22 -13.45 3.33
CA GLY A 596 -7.51 -13.48 1.88
C GLY A 596 -6.73 -12.48 1.04
N ASP A 597 -6.17 -11.40 1.63
CA ASP A 597 -5.48 -10.37 0.84
C ASP A 597 -4.12 -10.83 0.32
N GLN A 598 -3.86 -10.56 -0.97
CA GLN A 598 -2.62 -10.93 -1.66
C GLN A 598 -1.32 -10.48 -0.94
N PHE A 599 -1.36 -9.36 -0.21
CA PHE A 599 -0.22 -8.83 0.55
C PHE A 599 -0.49 -8.78 2.07
N GLY A 600 -1.69 -9.15 2.51
CA GLY A 600 -2.11 -9.17 3.91
C GLY A 600 -1.19 -9.99 4.82
N TYR A 601 -0.64 -11.11 4.33
CA TYR A 601 0.31 -11.93 5.09
C TYR A 601 1.68 -11.25 5.32
N THR A 602 2.07 -10.30 4.45
CA THR A 602 3.34 -9.56 4.54
C THR A 602 3.19 -8.21 5.25
N GLY A 603 2.07 -7.52 5.06
CA GLY A 603 1.79 -6.22 5.67
C GLY A 603 1.06 -6.28 7.01
N GLY A 604 0.25 -7.32 7.24
CA GLY A 604 -0.57 -7.50 8.44
C GLY A 604 -1.73 -6.50 8.57
N ARG A 605 -2.49 -6.61 9.68
CA ARG A 605 -3.68 -5.81 9.97
C ARG A 605 -3.46 -4.29 9.92
N LEU A 606 -2.29 -3.77 10.35
CA LEU A 606 -2.03 -2.33 10.30
C LEU A 606 -1.89 -1.83 8.85
N PHE A 607 -1.18 -2.55 7.99
CA PHE A 607 -1.08 -2.22 6.55
C PHE A 607 -2.46 -2.17 5.89
N MET A 608 -3.27 -3.23 6.09
CA MET A 608 -4.66 -3.28 5.58
C MET A 608 -5.47 -2.07 6.04
N THR A 609 -5.39 -1.77 7.34
CA THR A 609 -6.17 -0.70 7.97
C THR A 609 -5.74 0.67 7.44
N CYS A 610 -4.43 0.92 7.32
CA CYS A 610 -3.92 2.17 6.79
C CYS A 610 -4.34 2.37 5.32
N LEU A 611 -4.15 1.38 4.44
CA LEU A 611 -4.55 1.50 3.03
C LEU A 611 -6.06 1.65 2.83
N CYS A 612 -6.88 0.90 3.59
CA CYS A 612 -8.34 1.09 3.60
C CYS A 612 -8.73 2.49 4.07
N THR A 613 -8.02 3.05 5.06
CA THR A 613 -8.26 4.41 5.53
C THR A 613 -7.88 5.45 4.47
N TYR A 614 -6.74 5.32 3.80
CA TYR A 614 -6.32 6.26 2.75
C TYR A 614 -7.31 6.32 1.57
N MET A 615 -7.88 5.17 1.18
CA MET A 615 -8.92 5.13 0.14
C MET A 615 -10.18 5.90 0.57
N LEU A 616 -10.58 5.81 1.85
CA LEU A 616 -11.70 6.58 2.39
C LEU A 616 -11.35 8.05 2.67
N GLU A 617 -10.06 8.41 2.71
CA GLU A 617 -9.59 9.79 2.82
C GLU A 617 -9.51 10.52 1.46
N VAL A 618 -9.56 9.78 0.35
CA VAL A 618 -9.21 10.30 -0.99
C VAL A 618 -9.96 11.59 -1.36
N TYR A 619 -11.25 11.67 -1.00
CA TYR A 619 -12.16 12.79 -1.26
C TYR A 619 -11.60 14.15 -0.82
N TYR A 620 -10.78 14.19 0.24
CA TYR A 620 -10.25 15.43 0.83
C TYR A 620 -8.72 15.44 0.95
N ARG A 621 -8.08 14.27 0.87
CA ARG A 621 -6.63 14.12 0.99
C ARG A 621 -5.88 14.55 -0.27
N HIS A 622 -6.49 14.34 -1.44
CA HIS A 622 -5.91 14.58 -2.75
C HIS A 622 -6.85 15.45 -3.59
N MET A 623 -6.52 16.72 -3.83
CA MET A 623 -7.28 17.54 -4.78
C MET A 623 -7.19 16.95 -6.20
N PRO A 624 -8.28 16.87 -7.00
CA PRO A 624 -8.20 16.40 -8.38
C PRO A 624 -7.28 17.27 -9.23
N ILE A 625 -6.28 16.65 -9.86
CA ILE A 625 -5.20 17.36 -10.58
C ILE A 625 -5.65 18.05 -11.86
N TYR A 626 -6.80 17.67 -12.43
CA TYR A 626 -7.30 18.17 -13.73
C TYR A 626 -8.41 19.23 -13.63
N GLN A 627 -8.71 19.74 -12.42
CA GLN A 627 -9.84 20.66 -12.20
C GLN A 627 -9.44 22.15 -12.12
N HIS A 628 -8.27 22.54 -12.63
CA HIS A 628 -7.69 23.89 -12.48
C HIS A 628 -7.12 24.44 -13.80
#